data_AF-A0A917L920-F1
#
_entry.id   AF-A0A917L920-F1
#
_cell.length_a   1.000
_cell.length_b   1.000
_cell.length_c   1.000
_cell.angle_alpha   90.00
_cell.angle_beta   90.00
_cell.angle_gamma   90.00
#
_symmetry.space_group_name_H-M   'P 1'
#
loop_
_entity.id
_entity.type
_entity.pdbx_description
1 polymer ?
#
loop_
_entity_poly.entity_id
_entity_poly.type
_entity_poly.pdbx_seq_one_letter_code
_entity_poly.pdbx_strand_id
1 'polypeptide(L)'
;MAAQVTAQTVRQTAGAAAFRTGEELHRQGAVEECDAADGGAAGVVAGREAPHAVWVGVADRQLVSACDCGSRDALCEHAVALALAAVNGGIGWYPAPQRDANRADAAAAFRALSAAERGSVLDALLAARPELLPEAQRLALTLLTPAGTPGNSPAATHRVLSALREDTAADVRSALLALDIDDLHTGYRPGFGYVEPHDAAGRLVEDALRPYQDDVTRRLGLGLTDAARAIALGVLDGLHSCEGSYDGDQVLCYAGEDLAATYGWGLREQFRKAGAPLPDTRPE
;
A
#
# COMPACT_ATOMS: atom_id res chain seq x y z
N MET A 1 -1.57 13.48 35.43
CA MET A 1 -1.21 14.79 36.01
C MET A 1 -0.09 15.38 35.16
N ALA A 2 -0.12 16.68 34.88
CA ALA A 2 0.96 17.34 34.15
C ALA A 2 2.27 17.27 34.96
N ALA A 3 3.38 16.97 34.30
CA ALA A 3 4.71 17.09 34.87
C ALA A 3 5.10 18.58 34.93
N GLN A 4 5.69 19.01 36.05
CA GLN A 4 6.28 20.35 36.13
C GLN A 4 7.67 20.32 35.50
N VAL A 5 7.77 20.83 34.28
CA VAL A 5 9.05 21.07 33.61
C VAL A 5 9.39 22.56 33.76
N THR A 6 10.59 22.84 34.27
CA THR A 6 11.11 24.20 34.48
C THR A 6 12.43 24.38 33.73
N ALA A 7 12.87 25.63 33.55
CA ALA A 7 14.21 25.91 33.01
C ALA A 7 15.33 25.23 33.84
N GLN A 8 15.13 25.08 35.16
CA GLN A 8 16.05 24.34 36.02
C GLN A 8 16.05 22.83 35.69
N THR A 9 14.89 22.25 35.41
CA THR A 9 14.77 20.85 34.95
C THR A 9 15.51 20.64 33.63
N VAL A 10 15.36 21.57 32.67
CA VAL A 10 16.09 21.54 31.39
C VAL A 10 17.61 21.58 31.64
N ARG A 11 18.06 22.48 32.52
CA ARG A 11 19.48 22.62 32.88
C ARG A 11 20.08 21.40 33.57
N GLN A 12 19.29 20.71 34.39
CA GLN A 12 19.74 19.51 35.11
C GLN A 12 19.86 18.30 34.17
N THR A 13 19.00 18.21 33.15
CA THR A 13 19.05 17.13 32.16
C THR A 13 20.10 17.37 31.08
N ALA A 14 20.26 18.62 30.64
CA ALA A 14 21.23 18.97 29.61
C ALA A 14 22.67 19.01 30.14
N GLY A 15 23.63 18.62 29.31
CA GLY A 15 25.04 18.88 29.59
C GLY A 15 25.33 20.39 29.62
N ALA A 16 26.31 20.83 30.43
CA ALA A 16 26.61 22.26 30.61
C ALA A 16 26.99 23.01 29.31
N ALA A 17 27.53 22.31 28.31
CA ALA A 17 27.79 22.88 26.98
C ALA A 17 26.49 23.06 26.18
N ALA A 18 25.71 21.99 26.02
CA ALA A 18 24.43 22.00 25.31
C ALA A 18 23.45 23.01 25.91
N PHE A 19 23.40 23.13 27.25
CA PHE A 19 22.54 24.12 27.90
C PHE A 19 22.92 25.55 27.53
N ARG A 20 24.22 25.90 27.57
CA ARG A 20 24.68 27.26 27.24
C ARG A 20 24.40 27.62 25.79
N THR A 21 24.68 26.70 24.86
CA THR A 21 24.41 26.95 23.44
C THR A 21 22.91 27.02 23.15
N GLY A 22 22.11 26.12 23.73
CA GLY A 22 20.66 26.13 23.55
C GLY A 22 19.97 27.35 24.17
N GLU A 23 20.45 27.83 25.32
CA GLU A 23 19.98 29.07 25.94
C GLU A 23 20.30 30.30 25.07
N GLU A 24 21.45 30.30 24.40
CA GLU A 24 21.79 31.33 23.42
C GLU A 24 20.88 31.29 22.20
N LEU A 25 20.66 30.10 21.61
CA LEU A 25 19.75 29.91 20.47
C LEU A 25 18.33 30.39 20.79
N HIS A 26 17.81 30.05 21.97
CA HIS A 26 16.52 30.53 22.45
C HIS A 26 16.47 32.06 22.55
N ARG A 27 17.51 32.68 23.14
CA ARG A 27 17.57 34.14 23.30
C ARG A 27 17.65 34.88 21.96
N GLN A 28 18.27 34.26 20.95
CA GLN A 28 18.35 34.78 19.59
C GLN A 28 17.05 34.61 18.80
N GLY A 29 16.05 33.93 19.35
CA GLY A 29 14.79 33.67 18.65
C GLY A 29 14.92 32.60 17.56
N ALA A 30 15.88 31.66 17.71
CA ALA A 30 16.09 30.60 16.73
C ALA A 30 15.00 29.52 16.72
N VAL A 31 14.04 29.56 17.65
CA VAL A 31 12.89 28.65 17.67
C VAL A 31 11.80 29.24 16.78
N GLU A 32 11.64 28.68 15.59
CA GLU A 32 10.71 29.16 14.56
C GLU A 32 9.28 28.72 14.85
N GLU A 33 9.13 27.50 15.37
CA GLU A 33 7.86 26.88 15.74
C GLU A 33 7.97 26.21 17.11
N CYS A 34 6.90 26.26 17.91
CA CYS A 34 6.86 25.61 19.22
C CYS A 34 5.41 25.28 19.61
N ASP A 35 5.00 24.05 19.36
CA ASP A 35 3.64 23.56 19.60
C ASP A 35 3.61 22.39 20.59
N ALA A 36 2.48 22.22 21.26
CA ALA A 36 2.25 21.07 22.14
C ALA A 36 2.02 19.80 21.31
N ALA A 37 2.86 18.77 21.49
CA ALA A 37 2.78 17.51 20.74
C ALA A 37 3.21 16.31 21.59
N ASP A 38 2.46 15.21 21.52
CA ASP A 38 2.77 13.92 22.18
C ASP A 38 3.12 14.02 23.68
N GLY A 39 2.47 14.94 24.39
CA GLY A 39 2.74 15.18 25.82
C GLY A 39 3.99 16.02 26.10
N GLY A 40 4.59 16.63 25.08
CA GLY A 40 5.71 17.54 25.19
C GLY A 40 5.58 18.72 24.22
N ALA A 41 6.71 19.18 23.71
CA ALA A 41 6.80 20.23 22.71
C ALA A 41 7.49 19.72 21.45
N ALA A 42 6.92 20.03 20.29
CA ALA A 42 7.54 19.85 18.97
C ALA A 42 7.76 21.21 18.31
N GLY A 43 8.75 21.30 17.44
CA GLY A 43 8.98 22.51 16.68
C GLY A 43 10.24 22.46 15.83
N VAL A 44 10.51 23.57 15.17
CA VAL A 44 11.68 23.76 14.32
C VAL A 44 12.61 24.77 14.98
N VAL A 45 13.89 24.40 15.07
CA VAL A 45 14.94 25.27 15.59
C VAL A 45 15.98 25.52 14.50
N ALA A 46 16.22 26.78 14.16
CA ALA A 46 17.24 27.18 13.21
C ALA A 46 18.64 26.75 13.72
N GLY A 47 19.27 25.83 13.00
CA GLY A 47 20.66 25.45 13.21
C GLY A 47 21.64 26.31 12.40
N ARG A 48 22.92 26.05 12.56
CA ARG A 48 23.98 26.77 11.81
C ARG A 48 24.02 26.39 10.33
N GLU A 49 23.67 25.14 10.01
CA GLU A 49 23.73 24.60 8.65
C GLU A 49 22.33 24.43 8.04
N ALA A 50 21.36 23.98 8.85
CA ALA A 50 19.98 23.76 8.45
C ALA A 50 19.05 23.90 9.67
N PRO A 51 17.75 24.16 9.48
CA PRO A 51 16.76 24.01 10.53
C PRO A 51 16.63 22.55 10.94
N HIS A 52 16.35 22.32 12.22
CA HIS A 52 16.25 21.01 12.84
C HIS A 52 14.83 20.77 13.35
N ALA A 53 14.24 19.62 12.99
CA ALA A 53 13.01 19.16 13.60
C ALA A 53 13.32 18.60 14.99
N VAL A 54 12.67 19.16 16.01
CA VAL A 54 12.96 18.86 17.41
C VAL A 54 11.67 18.49 18.13
N TRP A 55 11.74 17.45 18.94
CA TRP A 55 10.73 17.11 19.92
C TRP A 55 11.37 16.92 21.29
N VAL A 56 10.72 17.42 22.34
CA VAL A 56 11.10 17.23 23.74
C VAL A 56 9.87 16.78 24.52
N GLY A 57 10.00 15.74 25.33
CA GLY A 57 8.91 15.23 26.18
C GLY A 57 9.41 14.71 27.52
N VAL A 58 8.50 14.12 28.28
CA VAL A 58 8.80 13.52 29.60
C VAL A 58 8.57 12.01 29.56
N ALA A 59 9.61 11.24 29.86
CA ALA A 59 9.55 9.78 30.03
C ALA A 59 10.29 9.39 31.32
N ASP A 60 9.71 8.48 32.11
CA ASP A 60 10.30 8.00 33.38
C ASP A 60 10.80 9.11 34.33
N ARG A 61 10.04 10.23 34.40
CA ARG A 61 10.36 11.44 35.19
C ARG A 61 11.62 12.20 34.74
N GLN A 62 12.11 11.92 33.54
CA GLN A 62 13.22 12.65 32.91
C GLN A 62 12.76 13.31 31.62
N LEU A 63 13.45 14.39 31.23
CA LEU A 63 13.27 14.96 29.89
C LEU A 63 13.98 14.07 28.88
N VAL A 64 13.28 13.75 27.80
CA VAL A 64 13.81 13.04 26.64
C VAL A 64 13.63 13.91 25.42
N SER A 65 14.52 13.78 24.45
CA SER A 65 14.40 14.51 23.18
C SER A 65 14.67 13.63 21.97
N ALA A 66 14.09 14.03 20.85
CA ALA A 66 14.41 13.55 19.53
C ALA A 66 14.75 14.76 18.66
N CYS A 67 15.90 14.74 18.00
CA CYS A 67 16.36 15.80 17.13
C CYS A 67 17.17 15.20 15.99
N ASP A 68 16.96 15.69 14.77
CA ASP A 68 17.65 15.25 13.55
C ASP A 68 19.11 15.77 13.43
N CYS A 69 19.61 16.56 14.38
CA CYS A 69 20.99 17.08 14.38
C CYS A 69 22.08 16.02 14.63
N GLY A 70 21.70 14.77 14.94
CA GLY A 70 22.64 13.66 15.13
C GLY A 70 23.37 13.61 16.48
N SER A 71 23.09 14.53 17.41
CA SER A 71 23.62 14.46 18.78
C SER A 71 23.06 13.24 19.53
N ARG A 72 23.90 12.67 20.42
CA ARG A 72 23.54 11.56 21.31
C ARG A 72 23.30 12.01 22.76
N ASP A 73 23.36 13.32 23.02
CA ASP A 73 23.09 13.87 24.33
C ASP A 73 21.61 13.71 24.70
N ALA A 74 21.30 13.60 25.99
CA ALA A 74 19.92 13.51 26.47
C ALA A 74 19.06 14.70 25.99
N LEU A 75 19.68 15.89 25.98
CA LEU A 75 19.17 17.10 25.33
C LEU A 75 20.32 17.75 24.56
N CYS A 76 20.21 17.83 23.24
CA CYS A 76 21.10 18.64 22.41
C CYS A 76 20.80 20.14 22.58
N GLU A 77 21.62 21.02 22.00
CA GLU A 77 21.40 22.47 22.06
C GLU A 77 20.06 22.91 21.44
N HIS A 78 19.61 22.28 20.35
CA HIS A 78 18.31 22.54 19.75
C HIS A 78 17.15 22.09 20.66
N ALA A 79 17.28 20.93 21.30
CA ALA A 79 16.31 20.43 22.28
C ALA A 79 16.22 21.34 23.51
N VAL A 80 17.35 21.86 23.99
CA VAL A 80 17.36 22.87 25.06
C VAL A 80 16.62 24.14 24.62
N ALA A 81 16.90 24.65 23.41
CA ALA A 81 16.26 25.86 22.90
C ALA A 81 14.73 25.69 22.82
N LEU A 82 14.26 24.60 22.22
CA LEU A 82 12.83 24.28 22.14
C LEU A 82 12.21 24.10 23.54
N ALA A 83 12.88 23.39 24.45
CA ALA A 83 12.36 23.17 25.80
C ALA A 83 12.21 24.48 26.59
N LEU A 84 13.16 25.42 26.45
CA LEU A 84 13.07 26.75 27.07
C LEU A 84 11.96 27.59 26.44
N ALA A 85 11.78 27.53 25.12
CA ALA A 85 10.66 28.17 24.44
C ALA A 85 9.32 27.62 24.92
N ALA A 86 9.18 26.30 25.03
CA ALA A 86 7.99 25.62 25.51
C ALA A 86 7.65 25.97 26.97
N VAL A 87 8.67 26.02 27.85
CA VAL A 87 8.51 26.46 29.25
C VAL A 87 8.04 27.92 29.31
N ASN A 88 8.63 28.81 28.52
CA ASN A 88 8.23 30.22 28.47
C ASN A 88 6.84 30.42 27.85
N GLY A 89 6.47 29.58 26.87
CA GLY A 89 5.16 29.57 26.24
C GLY A 89 4.06 28.90 27.07
N GLY A 90 4.41 28.30 28.21
CA GLY A 90 3.44 27.67 29.10
C GLY A 90 2.87 26.35 28.57
N ILE A 91 3.59 25.64 27.69
CA ILE A 91 3.16 24.33 27.18
C ILE A 91 3.05 23.33 28.33
N GLY A 92 1.93 22.59 28.37
CA GLY A 92 1.70 21.55 29.35
C GLY A 92 2.45 20.26 29.02
N TRP A 93 3.20 19.72 29.98
CA TRP A 93 3.99 18.50 29.82
C TRP A 93 3.24 17.31 30.42
N TYR A 94 3.02 16.27 29.65
CA TYR A 94 2.33 15.06 30.05
C TYR A 94 3.25 13.86 29.80
N PRO A 95 3.47 12.98 30.79
CA PRO A 95 4.18 11.74 30.52
C PRO A 95 3.46 11.00 29.40
N ALA A 96 4.17 10.67 28.33
CA ALA A 96 3.61 9.84 27.28
C ALA A 96 3.10 8.54 27.93
N PRO A 97 1.91 8.02 27.55
CA PRO A 97 1.47 6.73 28.05
C PRO A 97 2.56 5.71 27.73
N GLN A 98 3.00 4.95 28.74
CA GLN A 98 3.95 3.86 28.56
C GLN A 98 3.31 2.83 27.60
N ARG A 99 3.59 2.97 26.31
CA ARG A 99 3.42 1.87 25.36
C ARG A 99 4.58 0.94 25.66
N ASP A 100 4.29 -0.18 26.31
CA ASP A 100 5.25 -1.25 26.52
C ASP A 100 5.57 -1.85 25.14
N ALA A 101 6.53 -1.25 24.44
CA ALA A 101 6.83 -1.47 23.02
C ALA A 101 7.16 -2.93 22.68
N ASN A 102 7.37 -3.77 23.71
CA ASN A 102 7.71 -5.18 23.59
C ASN A 102 6.55 -6.16 23.86
N ARG A 103 5.33 -5.69 24.12
CA ARG A 103 4.17 -6.57 24.31
C ARG A 103 3.21 -6.46 23.13
N ALA A 104 3.59 -7.06 22.01
CA ALA A 104 2.69 -7.16 20.86
C ALA A 104 1.48 -8.06 21.21
N ASP A 105 0.27 -7.56 21.00
CA ASP A 105 -0.93 -8.40 21.02
C ASP A 105 -0.86 -9.35 19.82
N ALA A 106 -0.71 -10.65 20.08
CA ALA A 106 -0.62 -11.68 19.06
C ALA A 106 -1.83 -11.68 18.11
N ALA A 107 -3.03 -11.36 18.61
CA ALA A 107 -4.22 -11.30 17.78
C ALA A 107 -4.20 -10.07 16.86
N ALA A 108 -3.74 -8.93 17.35
CA ALA A 108 -3.54 -7.74 16.54
C ALA A 108 -2.44 -7.95 15.49
N ALA A 109 -1.31 -8.55 15.86
CA ALA A 109 -0.23 -8.89 14.96
C ALA A 109 -0.70 -9.82 13.83
N PHE A 110 -1.45 -10.89 14.16
CA PHE A 110 -2.00 -11.80 13.16
C PHE A 110 -2.97 -11.09 12.19
N ARG A 111 -3.84 -10.20 12.68
CA ARG A 111 -4.77 -9.44 11.84
C ARG A 111 -4.04 -8.46 10.91
N ALA A 112 -2.93 -7.89 11.36
CA ALA A 112 -2.13 -6.92 10.61
C ALA A 112 -1.25 -7.53 9.51
N LEU A 113 -1.12 -8.86 9.45
CA LEU A 113 -0.32 -9.53 8.42
C LEU A 113 -0.83 -9.21 7.00
N SER A 114 0.11 -8.89 6.13
CA SER A 114 -0.08 -8.84 4.68
C SER A 114 -0.43 -10.23 4.10
N ALA A 115 -0.88 -10.26 2.85
CA ALA A 115 -1.20 -11.54 2.18
C ALA A 115 0.02 -12.47 2.08
N ALA A 116 1.21 -11.91 1.80
CA ALA A 116 2.45 -12.67 1.73
C ALA A 116 2.82 -13.27 3.10
N GLU A 117 2.74 -12.48 4.17
CA GLU A 117 3.04 -12.96 5.52
C GLU A 117 2.03 -14.00 6.01
N ARG A 118 0.74 -13.86 5.67
CA ARG A 118 -0.27 -14.89 5.93
C ARG A 118 0.05 -16.20 5.21
N GLY A 119 0.56 -16.12 3.98
CA GLY A 119 1.07 -17.28 3.24
C GLY A 119 2.21 -17.98 3.97
N SER A 120 3.22 -17.21 4.42
CA SER A 120 4.33 -17.77 5.19
C SER A 120 3.89 -18.41 6.51
N VAL A 121 2.91 -17.82 7.20
CA VAL A 121 2.31 -18.41 8.42
C VAL A 121 1.57 -19.71 8.10
N LEU A 122 0.81 -19.77 7.00
CA LEU A 122 0.14 -20.99 6.54
C LEU A 122 1.16 -22.09 6.24
N ASP A 123 2.25 -21.78 5.52
CA ASP A 123 3.32 -22.74 5.21
C ASP A 123 3.94 -23.31 6.48
N ALA A 124 4.28 -22.44 7.45
CA ALA A 124 4.81 -22.86 8.74
C ALA A 124 3.81 -23.74 9.52
N LEU A 125 2.52 -23.42 9.46
CA LEU A 125 1.46 -24.18 10.11
C LEU A 125 1.26 -25.56 9.48
N LEU A 126 1.30 -25.66 8.15
CA LEU A 126 1.21 -26.95 7.44
C LEU A 126 2.45 -27.82 7.66
N ALA A 127 3.63 -27.21 7.77
CA ALA A 127 4.86 -27.92 8.13
C ALA A 127 4.80 -28.48 9.56
N ALA A 128 4.26 -27.70 10.50
CA ALA A 128 4.11 -28.12 11.90
C ALA A 128 2.93 -29.08 12.12
N ARG A 129 1.88 -29.01 11.29
CA ARG A 129 0.63 -29.78 11.40
C ARG A 129 0.24 -30.38 10.03
N PRO A 130 0.96 -31.42 9.55
CA PRO A 130 0.73 -32.02 8.23
C PRO A 130 -0.68 -32.58 8.02
N GLU A 131 -1.40 -32.91 9.11
CA GLU A 131 -2.78 -33.36 9.06
C GLU A 131 -3.76 -32.33 8.48
N LEU A 132 -3.37 -31.04 8.44
CA LEU A 132 -4.17 -29.96 7.86
C LEU A 132 -4.00 -29.84 6.35
N LEU A 133 -3.00 -30.51 5.77
CA LEU A 133 -2.67 -30.41 4.34
C LEU A 133 -3.84 -30.81 3.42
N PRO A 134 -4.56 -31.93 3.64
CA PRO A 134 -5.67 -32.30 2.76
C PRO A 134 -6.79 -31.26 2.75
N GLU A 135 -7.09 -30.67 3.91
CA GLU A 135 -8.12 -29.64 4.03
C GLU A 135 -7.68 -28.34 3.36
N ALA A 136 -6.43 -27.93 3.55
CA ALA A 136 -5.88 -26.75 2.86
C ALA A 136 -5.89 -26.93 1.33
N GLN A 137 -5.53 -28.12 0.83
CA GLN A 137 -5.61 -28.46 -0.59
C GLN A 137 -7.05 -28.42 -1.11
N ARG A 138 -8.01 -28.94 -0.35
CA ARG A 138 -9.44 -28.89 -0.69
C ARG A 138 -9.92 -27.45 -0.79
N LEU A 139 -9.59 -26.61 0.19
CA LEU A 139 -9.94 -25.18 0.19
C LEU A 139 -9.29 -24.44 -0.98
N ALA A 140 -8.03 -24.72 -1.29
CA ALA A 140 -7.33 -24.15 -2.44
C ALA A 140 -8.02 -24.54 -3.77
N LEU A 141 -8.41 -25.82 -3.93
CA LEU A 141 -9.15 -26.27 -5.10
C LEU A 141 -10.53 -25.62 -5.20
N THR A 142 -11.26 -25.47 -4.10
CA THR A 142 -12.56 -24.77 -4.08
C THR A 142 -12.39 -23.31 -4.48
N LEU A 143 -11.34 -22.64 -4.02
CA LEU A 143 -11.05 -21.25 -4.36
C LEU A 143 -10.67 -21.08 -5.84
N LEU A 144 -9.86 -21.99 -6.39
CA LEU A 144 -9.43 -21.94 -7.80
C LEU A 144 -10.48 -22.47 -8.77
N THR A 145 -11.38 -23.31 -8.28
CA THR A 145 -12.39 -24.04 -9.08
C THR A 145 -13.75 -23.92 -8.40
N PRO A 146 -14.35 -22.72 -8.34
CA PRO A 146 -15.59 -22.53 -7.59
C PRO A 146 -16.74 -23.43 -8.12
N ALA A 147 -16.65 -23.86 -9.38
CA ALA A 147 -17.57 -24.79 -10.01
C ALA A 147 -17.26 -26.30 -9.82
N GLY A 148 -16.05 -26.64 -9.33
CA GLY A 148 -15.49 -28.00 -9.29
C GLY A 148 -15.79 -28.82 -8.04
N THR A 149 -16.65 -28.34 -7.13
CA THR A 149 -17.01 -29.10 -5.93
C THR A 149 -17.77 -30.38 -6.31
N PRO A 150 -17.30 -31.58 -5.91
CA PRO A 150 -17.97 -32.84 -6.21
C PRO A 150 -19.42 -32.83 -5.70
N GLY A 151 -20.38 -33.15 -6.58
CA GLY A 151 -21.81 -33.18 -6.26
C GLY A 151 -22.64 -31.99 -6.77
N ASN A 152 -22.02 -30.99 -7.41
CA ASN A 152 -22.76 -29.92 -8.06
C ASN A 152 -23.50 -30.41 -9.31
N SER A 153 -24.77 -30.00 -9.45
CA SER A 153 -25.53 -30.15 -10.69
C SER A 153 -24.90 -29.31 -11.81
N PRO A 154 -24.98 -29.71 -13.09
CA PRO A 154 -24.55 -28.88 -14.23
C PRO A 154 -25.09 -27.44 -14.18
N ALA A 155 -26.32 -27.25 -13.71
CA ALA A 155 -26.92 -25.93 -13.54
C ALA A 155 -26.29 -25.11 -12.39
N ALA A 156 -25.80 -25.76 -11.34
CA ALA A 156 -25.08 -25.09 -10.26
C ALA A 156 -23.66 -24.69 -10.73
N THR A 157 -22.96 -25.59 -11.42
CA THR A 157 -21.67 -25.31 -12.07
C THR A 157 -21.80 -24.12 -13.02
N HIS A 158 -22.80 -24.11 -13.90
CA HIS A 158 -23.02 -23.02 -14.84
C HIS A 158 -23.26 -21.67 -14.13
N ARG A 159 -24.12 -21.64 -13.09
CA ARG A 159 -24.36 -20.42 -12.31
C ARG A 159 -23.10 -19.87 -11.65
N VAL A 160 -22.26 -20.74 -11.08
CA VAL A 160 -21.01 -20.33 -10.45
C VAL A 160 -20.01 -19.79 -11.47
N LEU A 161 -19.91 -20.41 -12.65
CA LEU A 161 -19.05 -19.91 -13.73
C LEU A 161 -19.59 -18.59 -14.32
N SER A 162 -20.91 -18.42 -14.41
CA SER A 162 -21.54 -17.15 -14.84
C SER A 162 -21.22 -16.04 -13.85
N ALA A 163 -21.41 -16.28 -12.55
CA ALA A 163 -21.07 -15.31 -11.51
C ALA A 163 -19.59 -14.92 -11.57
N LEU A 164 -18.68 -15.91 -11.70
CA LEU A 164 -17.24 -15.63 -11.85
C LEU A 164 -16.95 -14.76 -13.09
N ARG A 165 -17.61 -15.02 -14.22
CA ARG A 165 -17.48 -14.23 -15.44
C ARG A 165 -17.99 -12.80 -15.24
N GLU A 166 -19.16 -12.63 -14.63
CA GLU A 166 -19.80 -11.35 -14.35
C GLU A 166 -18.96 -10.51 -13.37
N ASP A 167 -18.52 -11.11 -12.26
CA ASP A 167 -17.65 -10.46 -11.28
C ASP A 167 -16.32 -10.03 -11.93
N THR A 168 -15.69 -10.92 -12.72
CA THR A 168 -14.46 -10.58 -13.45
C THR A 168 -14.69 -9.42 -14.43
N ALA A 169 -15.81 -9.40 -15.16
CA ALA A 169 -16.13 -8.31 -16.08
C ALA A 169 -16.31 -6.98 -15.35
N ALA A 170 -16.98 -6.99 -14.19
CA ALA A 170 -17.16 -5.82 -13.35
C ALA A 170 -15.82 -5.31 -12.80
N ASP A 171 -14.96 -6.20 -12.31
CA ASP A 171 -13.64 -5.87 -11.78
C ASP A 171 -12.71 -5.30 -12.87
N VAL A 172 -12.70 -5.90 -14.07
CA VAL A 172 -11.94 -5.39 -15.22
C VAL A 172 -12.43 -4.01 -15.61
N ARG A 173 -13.74 -3.83 -15.75
CA ARG A 173 -14.32 -2.51 -16.05
C ARG A 173 -13.92 -1.48 -15.00
N SER A 174 -14.04 -1.82 -13.72
CA SER A 174 -13.66 -0.94 -12.61
C SER A 174 -12.18 -0.55 -12.68
N ALA A 175 -11.30 -1.53 -12.91
CA ALA A 175 -9.86 -1.31 -13.01
C ALA A 175 -9.50 -0.41 -14.20
N LEU A 176 -10.13 -0.61 -15.36
CA LEU A 176 -9.89 0.21 -16.55
C LEU A 176 -10.41 1.65 -16.40
N LEU A 177 -11.56 1.83 -15.78
CA LEU A 177 -12.13 3.16 -15.51
C LEU A 177 -11.40 3.91 -14.38
N ALA A 178 -10.65 3.19 -13.55
CA ALA A 178 -9.82 3.78 -12.49
C ALA A 178 -8.42 4.18 -12.98
N LEU A 179 -8.06 3.94 -14.24
CA LEU A 179 -6.79 4.37 -14.82
C LEU A 179 -6.73 5.90 -14.84
N ASP A 180 -5.66 6.45 -14.26
CA ASP A 180 -5.45 7.89 -14.18
C ASP A 180 -4.70 8.40 -15.42
N ILE A 181 -5.19 9.50 -16.00
CA ILE A 181 -4.52 10.16 -17.12
C ILE A 181 -3.18 10.77 -16.70
N ASP A 182 -2.99 11.07 -15.42
CA ASP A 182 -1.71 11.57 -14.89
C ASP A 182 -0.60 10.50 -14.95
N ASP A 183 -0.97 9.22 -14.97
CA ASP A 183 -0.05 8.09 -15.17
C ASP A 183 0.33 7.90 -16.65
N LEU A 184 -0.30 8.64 -17.57
CA LEU A 184 -0.05 8.55 -19.00
C LEU A 184 1.27 9.25 -19.37
N HIS A 185 2.35 8.49 -19.29
CA HIS A 185 3.66 9.02 -19.59
C HIS A 185 4.01 9.04 -21.09
N THR A 186 3.72 10.17 -21.74
CA THR A 186 3.97 10.38 -23.17
C THR A 186 5.21 11.24 -23.44
N GLY A 187 5.64 11.29 -24.71
CA GLY A 187 6.69 12.20 -25.17
C GLY A 187 8.10 11.62 -25.13
N TYR A 188 9.10 12.49 -25.31
CA TYR A 188 10.50 12.08 -25.40
C TYR A 188 11.11 11.77 -24.03
N ARG A 189 11.65 10.56 -23.88
CA ARG A 189 12.41 10.10 -22.71
C ARG A 189 13.87 9.86 -23.08
N PRO A 190 14.83 10.53 -22.42
CA PRO A 190 16.25 10.28 -22.65
C PRO A 190 16.59 8.78 -22.50
N GLY A 191 17.25 8.20 -23.51
CA GLY A 191 17.63 6.78 -23.52
C GLY A 191 16.53 5.79 -23.96
N PHE A 192 15.27 6.22 -24.06
CA PHE A 192 14.13 5.37 -24.45
C PHE A 192 13.42 5.85 -25.72
N GLY A 193 13.65 7.09 -26.15
CA GLY A 193 13.05 7.67 -27.35
C GLY A 193 11.69 8.32 -27.09
N TYR A 194 10.93 8.56 -28.16
CA TYR A 194 9.59 9.14 -28.09
C TYR A 194 8.55 8.04 -27.83
N VAL A 195 7.66 8.26 -26.86
CA VAL A 195 6.54 7.37 -26.57
C VAL A 195 5.24 8.02 -27.04
N GLU A 196 4.56 7.36 -27.98
CA GLU A 196 3.26 7.78 -28.47
C GLU A 196 2.18 7.61 -27.39
N PRO A 197 1.17 8.52 -27.31
CA PRO A 197 0.06 8.40 -26.36
C PRO A 197 -0.64 7.05 -26.41
N HIS A 198 -0.82 6.50 -27.61
CA HIS A 198 -1.40 5.18 -27.81
C HIS A 198 -0.60 4.07 -27.11
N ASP A 199 0.72 4.09 -27.26
CA ASP A 199 1.60 3.08 -26.65
C ASP A 199 1.70 3.24 -25.13
N ALA A 200 1.62 4.48 -24.62
CA ALA A 200 1.56 4.74 -23.19
C ALA A 200 0.25 4.22 -22.58
N ALA A 201 -0.88 4.50 -23.22
CA ALA A 201 -2.19 4.05 -22.76
C ALA A 201 -2.32 2.52 -22.83
N GLY A 202 -1.84 1.92 -23.92
CA GLY A 202 -1.84 0.47 -24.09
C GLY A 202 -1.09 -0.25 -22.99
N ARG A 203 0.05 0.29 -22.52
CA ARG A 203 0.78 -0.28 -21.37
C ARG A 203 -0.03 -0.24 -20.08
N LEU A 204 -0.73 0.86 -19.81
CA LEU A 204 -1.59 0.97 -18.62
C LEU A 204 -2.73 -0.03 -18.66
N VAL A 205 -3.36 -0.22 -19.83
CA VAL A 205 -4.39 -1.25 -20.03
C VAL A 205 -3.80 -2.65 -19.85
N GLU A 206 -2.66 -2.95 -20.46
CA GLU A 206 -1.97 -4.25 -20.29
C GLU A 206 -1.60 -4.53 -18.84
N ASP A 207 -1.09 -3.52 -18.12
CA ASP A 207 -0.74 -3.61 -16.70
C ASP A 207 -1.99 -3.89 -15.83
N ALA A 208 -3.12 -3.24 -16.13
CA ALA A 208 -4.39 -3.48 -15.46
C ALA A 208 -4.95 -4.89 -15.74
N LEU A 209 -4.72 -5.43 -16.94
CA LEU A 209 -5.18 -6.77 -17.33
C LEU A 209 -4.26 -7.90 -16.87
N ARG A 210 -2.99 -7.61 -16.59
CA ARG A 210 -1.96 -8.60 -16.22
C ARG A 210 -2.39 -9.55 -15.08
N PRO A 211 -3.00 -9.10 -13.97
CA PRO A 211 -3.44 -10.01 -12.91
C PRO A 211 -4.38 -11.12 -13.42
N TYR A 212 -5.28 -10.80 -14.36
CA TYR A 212 -6.22 -11.75 -14.93
C TYR A 212 -5.53 -12.71 -15.92
N GLN A 213 -4.56 -12.20 -16.71
CA GLN A 213 -3.77 -13.02 -17.63
C GLN A 213 -2.89 -14.02 -16.88
N ASP A 214 -2.28 -13.60 -15.77
CA ASP A 214 -1.50 -14.47 -14.89
C ASP A 214 -2.40 -15.54 -14.26
N ASP A 215 -3.61 -15.16 -13.86
CA ASP A 215 -4.55 -16.07 -13.22
C ASP A 215 -5.16 -17.10 -14.20
N VAL A 216 -5.40 -16.69 -15.46
CA VAL A 216 -5.77 -17.59 -16.55
C VAL A 216 -4.63 -18.56 -16.84
N THR A 217 -3.40 -18.06 -16.99
CA THR A 217 -2.21 -18.89 -17.24
C THR A 217 -2.02 -19.93 -16.14
N ARG A 218 -2.14 -19.50 -14.89
CA ARG A 218 -2.06 -20.36 -13.71
C ARG A 218 -3.11 -21.47 -13.75
N ARG A 219 -4.38 -21.14 -13.99
CA ARG A 219 -5.47 -22.13 -14.02
C ARG A 219 -5.37 -23.09 -15.19
N LEU A 220 -4.98 -22.61 -16.38
CA LEU A 220 -4.70 -23.48 -17.53
C LEU A 220 -3.57 -24.47 -17.22
N GLY A 221 -2.48 -24.01 -16.58
CA GLY A 221 -1.37 -24.88 -16.15
C GLY A 221 -1.77 -25.96 -15.14
N LEU A 222 -2.87 -25.76 -14.40
CA LEU A 222 -3.45 -26.71 -13.45
C LEU A 222 -4.58 -27.56 -14.07
N GLY A 223 -4.90 -27.38 -15.35
CA GLY A 223 -6.01 -28.08 -16.02
C GLY A 223 -7.41 -27.57 -15.65
N LEU A 224 -7.52 -26.41 -14.99
CA LEU A 224 -8.77 -25.80 -14.54
C LEU A 224 -9.42 -24.96 -15.64
N THR A 225 -9.63 -25.57 -16.81
CA THR A 225 -9.98 -24.89 -18.07
C THR A 225 -11.29 -24.12 -18.00
N ASP A 226 -12.33 -24.63 -17.33
CA ASP A 226 -13.63 -23.97 -17.26
C ASP A 226 -13.59 -22.68 -16.44
N ALA A 227 -12.89 -22.70 -15.30
CA ALA A 227 -12.68 -21.52 -14.46
C ALA A 227 -11.81 -20.48 -15.17
N ALA A 228 -10.73 -20.93 -15.84
CA ALA A 228 -9.92 -20.04 -16.68
C ALA A 228 -10.77 -19.39 -17.78
N ARG A 229 -11.64 -20.18 -18.43
CA ARG A 229 -12.51 -19.69 -19.52
C ARG A 229 -13.50 -18.65 -19.03
N ALA A 230 -14.12 -18.88 -17.87
CA ALA A 230 -15.03 -17.91 -17.27
C ALA A 230 -14.35 -16.56 -17.03
N ILE A 231 -13.13 -16.56 -16.50
CA ILE A 231 -12.34 -15.34 -16.27
C ILE A 231 -11.97 -14.67 -17.58
N ALA A 232 -11.46 -15.43 -18.57
CA ALA A 232 -11.08 -14.85 -19.85
C ALA A 232 -12.27 -14.23 -20.59
N LEU A 233 -13.44 -14.88 -20.55
CA LEU A 233 -14.67 -14.31 -21.10
C LEU A 233 -15.11 -13.07 -20.32
N GLY A 234 -14.94 -13.05 -19.00
CA GLY A 234 -15.21 -11.88 -18.16
C GLY A 234 -14.32 -10.69 -18.53
N VAL A 235 -13.02 -10.93 -18.75
CA VAL A 235 -12.09 -9.89 -19.25
C VAL A 235 -12.56 -9.32 -20.58
N LEU A 236 -12.95 -10.18 -21.53
CA LEU A 236 -13.44 -9.74 -22.83
C LEU A 236 -14.75 -8.93 -22.72
N ASP A 237 -15.68 -9.34 -21.83
CA ASP A 237 -16.90 -8.58 -21.56
C ASP A 237 -16.61 -7.22 -20.89
N GLY A 238 -15.67 -7.18 -19.96
CA GLY A 238 -15.23 -5.96 -19.29
C GLY A 238 -14.66 -4.94 -20.28
N LEU A 239 -13.74 -5.39 -21.15
CA LEU A 239 -13.19 -4.59 -22.24
C LEU A 239 -14.29 -4.06 -23.17
N HIS A 240 -15.19 -4.94 -23.62
CA HIS A 240 -16.30 -4.54 -24.48
C HIS A 240 -17.25 -3.54 -23.82
N SER A 241 -17.44 -3.64 -22.49
CA SER A 241 -18.30 -2.71 -21.74
C SER A 241 -17.71 -1.31 -21.58
N CYS A 242 -16.39 -1.16 -21.79
CA CYS A 242 -15.71 0.13 -21.76
C CYS A 242 -15.74 0.82 -23.13
N GLU A 243 -16.05 0.09 -24.20
CA GLU A 243 -16.02 0.61 -25.57
C GLU A 243 -17.00 1.76 -25.77
N GLY A 244 -16.54 2.86 -26.37
CA GLY A 244 -17.38 3.99 -26.78
C GLY A 244 -17.95 4.84 -25.64
N SER A 245 -17.54 4.61 -24.39
CA SER A 245 -17.98 5.37 -23.20
C SER A 245 -16.86 6.24 -22.65
N TYR A 246 -16.25 7.08 -23.48
CA TYR A 246 -15.11 7.89 -23.09
C TYR A 246 -15.48 9.37 -22.98
N ASP A 247 -15.13 10.01 -21.86
CA ASP A 247 -14.92 11.46 -21.82
C ASP A 247 -13.45 11.75 -22.15
N GLY A 248 -13.15 12.92 -22.73
CA GLY A 248 -11.84 13.22 -23.33
C GLY A 248 -10.62 13.13 -22.39
N ASP A 249 -10.85 12.95 -21.09
CA ASP A 249 -9.85 12.96 -20.03
C ASP A 249 -9.55 11.55 -19.47
N GLN A 250 -10.05 10.48 -20.10
CA GLN A 250 -9.77 9.10 -19.73
C GLN A 250 -8.61 8.49 -20.54
N VAL A 251 -7.78 7.65 -19.89
CA VAL A 251 -6.71 6.87 -20.54
C VAL A 251 -7.24 6.06 -21.74
N LEU A 252 -8.47 5.54 -21.64
CA LEU A 252 -9.08 4.72 -22.68
C LEU A 252 -9.33 5.47 -24.00
N CYS A 253 -9.45 6.82 -23.99
CA CYS A 253 -9.49 7.62 -25.23
C CYS A 253 -8.26 7.42 -26.11
N TYR A 254 -7.12 7.11 -25.50
CA TYR A 254 -5.84 6.95 -26.18
C TYR A 254 -5.52 5.48 -26.46
N ALA A 255 -6.23 4.53 -25.84
CA ALA A 255 -5.95 3.10 -25.94
C ALA A 255 -6.40 2.45 -27.27
N GLY A 256 -7.05 3.22 -28.15
CA GLY A 256 -7.54 2.77 -29.45
C GLY A 256 -8.98 2.26 -29.43
N GLU A 257 -9.44 1.80 -30.59
CA GLU A 257 -10.76 1.18 -30.78
C GLU A 257 -10.65 -0.35 -30.67
N ASP A 258 -11.78 -1.01 -30.45
CA ASP A 258 -11.88 -2.47 -30.37
C ASP A 258 -10.95 -3.05 -29.29
N LEU A 259 -11.14 -2.56 -28.06
CA LEU A 259 -10.32 -2.92 -26.91
C LEU A 259 -10.27 -4.45 -26.69
N ALA A 260 -11.40 -5.12 -26.95
CA ALA A 260 -11.52 -6.57 -26.78
C ALA A 260 -10.72 -7.37 -27.81
N ALA A 261 -10.58 -6.90 -29.06
CA ALA A 261 -9.68 -7.52 -30.03
C ALA A 261 -8.22 -7.22 -29.70
N THR A 262 -7.90 -5.95 -29.44
CA THR A 262 -6.54 -5.46 -29.24
C THR A 262 -5.90 -6.06 -27.98
N TYR A 263 -6.53 -5.87 -26.82
CA TYR A 263 -5.98 -6.30 -25.53
C TYR A 263 -6.41 -7.71 -25.12
N GLY A 264 -7.43 -8.27 -25.76
CA GLY A 264 -7.86 -9.65 -25.56
C GLY A 264 -7.05 -10.69 -26.36
N TRP A 265 -6.15 -10.27 -27.25
CA TRP A 265 -5.35 -11.18 -28.08
C TRP A 265 -4.50 -12.16 -27.26
N GLY A 266 -3.82 -11.67 -26.21
CA GLY A 266 -2.96 -12.49 -25.36
C GLY A 266 -3.71 -13.65 -24.69
N LEU A 267 -4.93 -13.40 -24.21
CA LEU A 267 -5.80 -14.43 -23.64
C LEU A 267 -6.22 -15.47 -24.69
N ARG A 268 -6.64 -15.03 -25.89
CA ARG A 268 -7.01 -15.94 -26.98
C ARG A 268 -5.83 -16.84 -27.37
N GLU A 269 -4.63 -16.28 -27.45
CA GLU A 269 -3.42 -17.00 -27.77
C GLU A 269 -3.04 -18.03 -26.67
N GLN A 270 -3.21 -17.70 -25.39
CA GLN A 270 -3.03 -18.64 -24.27
C GLN A 270 -3.98 -19.84 -24.40
N PHE A 271 -5.27 -19.60 -24.66
CA PHE A 271 -6.26 -20.68 -24.84
C PHE A 271 -6.02 -21.51 -26.09
N ARG A 272 -5.56 -20.89 -27.18
CA ARG A 272 -5.19 -21.60 -28.41
C ARG A 272 -4.02 -22.55 -28.15
N LYS A 273 -2.97 -22.11 -27.44
CA LYS A 273 -1.83 -22.95 -27.04
C LYS A 273 -2.24 -24.09 -26.11
N ALA A 274 -3.23 -23.86 -25.25
CA ALA A 274 -3.79 -24.87 -24.36
C ALA A 274 -4.75 -25.87 -25.05
N GLY A 275 -5.01 -25.73 -26.36
CA GLY A 275 -5.91 -26.60 -27.12
C GLY A 275 -7.39 -26.40 -26.79
N ALA A 276 -7.76 -25.26 -26.22
CA ALA A 276 -9.10 -24.97 -25.73
C ALA A 276 -9.60 -23.59 -26.19
N PRO A 277 -9.60 -23.27 -27.50
CA PRO A 277 -9.82 -21.91 -28.00
C PRO A 277 -11.06 -21.23 -27.41
N LEU A 278 -10.98 -19.92 -27.18
CA LEU A 278 -12.13 -19.08 -26.84
C LEU A 278 -13.01 -18.89 -28.08
N PRO A 279 -14.32 -18.65 -27.93
CA PRO A 279 -15.17 -18.27 -29.05
C PRO A 279 -14.70 -16.95 -29.68
N ASP A 280 -14.74 -16.87 -31.02
CA ASP A 280 -14.31 -15.69 -31.77
C ASP A 280 -15.26 -14.49 -31.63
N THR A 281 -16.53 -14.74 -31.30
CA THR A 281 -17.58 -13.74 -31.12
C THR A 281 -18.39 -13.99 -29.85
N ARG A 282 -18.99 -12.92 -29.31
CA ARG A 282 -19.93 -13.01 -28.18
C ARG A 282 -21.10 -13.92 -28.59
N PRO A 283 -21.47 -14.95 -27.83
CA PRO A 283 -22.75 -15.62 -28.07
C PRO A 283 -23.86 -14.59 -27.89
N GLU A 284 -24.74 -14.49 -28.88
CA GLU A 284 -25.95 -13.64 -28.89
C GLU A 284 -26.87 -13.92 -27.70
#